data_AF-A0A2N2MP16-F1
#
_entry.id   AF-A0A2N2MP16-F1
#
_cell.length_a   1.000
_cell.length_b   1.000
_cell.length_c   1.000
_cell.angle_alpha   90.00
_cell.angle_beta   90.00
_cell.angle_gamma   90.00
#
_symmetry.space_group_name_H-M   'P 1'
#
loop_
_entity.id
_entity.type
_entity.pdbx_description
1 polymer ?
#
loop_
_entity_poly.entity_id
_entity_poly.type
_entity_poly.pdbx_seq_one_letter_code
_entity_poly.pdbx_strand_id
1 'polypeptide(L)'
;MNYKETLKSIDTEKALGLIGVEFESQGAYAKFACPRPDCDGKAAIKEYGDKKNLYYCPKCKSSGHIICLTMKVKGLGWKDANDFLLKAHSSNAKRITQELNINYELFYNDFIKSKGIEEEMCKLLEVGVPKGKTMLAGSVAFAVRDAKGMKVAYYGIKMKDGKPVFHSSFNPELYLYNFCNIDFSEPVYFTNDMFRCVYNIENGRQCVCNFGLPYLSDAQLELLHQIEHIVLLVDESLVKPLAIQMAEKKMNYFRFE
;
A
#
# COMPACT_ATOMS: atom_id res chain seq x y z
N MET A 1 -20.41 -6.11 4.95
CA MET A 1 -19.17 -6.80 4.59
C MET A 1 -19.38 -8.28 4.87
N ASN A 2 -19.27 -9.14 3.85
CA ASN A 2 -19.38 -10.58 4.05
C ASN A 2 -18.08 -11.14 4.66
N TYR A 3 -18.14 -12.30 5.30
CA TYR A 3 -17.01 -12.93 5.99
C TYR A 3 -15.73 -13.09 5.13
N LYS A 4 -15.87 -13.38 3.83
CA LYS A 4 -14.73 -13.48 2.90
C LYS A 4 -14.14 -12.11 2.57
N GLU A 5 -14.96 -11.07 2.46
CA GLU A 5 -14.51 -9.69 2.23
C GLU A 5 -13.71 -9.17 3.43
N THR A 6 -14.17 -9.43 4.65
CA THR A 6 -13.47 -9.06 5.88
C THR A 6 -12.11 -9.75 6.02
N LEU A 7 -12.01 -11.04 5.68
CA LEU A 7 -10.73 -11.73 5.68
C LEU A 7 -9.80 -11.26 4.57
N LYS A 8 -10.31 -10.76 3.45
CA LYS A 8 -9.47 -10.22 2.38
C LYS A 8 -8.93 -8.83 2.70
N SER A 9 -9.71 -7.99 3.38
CA SER A 9 -9.27 -6.64 3.75
C SER A 9 -8.09 -6.70 4.72
N ILE A 10 -8.21 -7.44 5.82
CA ILE A 10 -7.19 -7.51 6.89
C ILE A 10 -5.77 -7.71 6.33
N ASP A 11 -4.87 -6.78 6.61
CA ASP A 11 -3.44 -6.93 6.34
C ASP A 11 -2.84 -7.99 7.27
N THR A 12 -2.23 -9.03 6.70
CA THR A 12 -1.78 -10.20 7.45
C THR A 12 -0.62 -9.88 8.38
N GLU A 13 0.40 -9.17 7.90
CA GLU A 13 1.59 -8.82 8.68
C GLU A 13 1.24 -7.88 9.84
N LYS A 14 0.45 -6.84 9.54
CA LYS A 14 -0.05 -5.89 10.55
C LYS A 14 -0.91 -6.60 11.58
N ALA A 15 -1.77 -7.52 11.16
CA ALA A 15 -2.59 -8.30 12.08
C ALA A 15 -1.74 -9.19 13.00
N LEU A 16 -0.74 -9.89 12.46
CA LEU A 16 0.19 -10.73 13.22
C LEU A 16 0.99 -9.91 14.25
N GLY A 17 1.55 -8.78 13.82
CA GLY A 17 2.28 -7.88 14.72
C GLY A 17 1.38 -7.32 15.83
N LEU A 18 0.16 -6.91 15.50
CA LEU A 18 -0.82 -6.41 16.47
C LEU A 18 -1.20 -7.47 17.52
N ILE A 19 -1.33 -8.74 17.10
CA ILE A 19 -1.63 -9.81 18.04
C ILE A 19 -0.42 -10.27 18.85
N GLY A 20 0.79 -9.78 18.54
CA GLY A 20 2.04 -10.14 19.22
C GLY A 20 2.58 -11.50 18.77
N VAL A 21 2.28 -11.91 17.54
CA VAL A 21 2.84 -13.12 16.93
C VAL A 21 4.09 -12.74 16.14
N GLU A 22 5.24 -13.25 16.56
CA GLU A 22 6.47 -13.16 15.78
C GLU A 22 6.37 -14.05 14.55
N PHE A 23 6.77 -13.52 13.39
CA PHE A 23 6.70 -14.23 12.12
C PHE A 23 7.89 -13.90 11.21
N GLU A 24 8.12 -14.79 10.26
CA GLU A 24 9.09 -14.65 9.18
C GLU A 24 8.37 -14.83 7.85
N SER A 25 8.41 -13.83 6.98
CA SER A 25 7.80 -13.90 5.65
C SER A 25 8.66 -14.73 4.70
N GLN A 26 8.04 -15.72 4.04
CA GLN A 26 8.68 -16.59 3.06
C GLN A 26 7.77 -16.81 1.87
N GLY A 27 8.02 -16.07 0.79
CA GLY A 27 7.23 -16.12 -0.43
C GLY A 27 5.85 -15.49 -0.23
N ALA A 28 4.79 -16.30 -0.30
CA ALA A 28 3.40 -15.85 -0.11
C ALA A 28 2.84 -16.12 1.29
N TYR A 29 3.70 -16.50 2.21
CA TYR A 29 3.31 -16.98 3.53
C TYR A 29 4.18 -16.36 4.62
N ALA A 30 3.54 -15.90 5.68
CA ALA A 30 4.17 -15.63 6.96
C ALA A 30 4.23 -16.92 7.78
N LYS A 31 5.42 -17.31 8.22
CA LYS A 31 5.65 -18.47 9.09
C LYS A 31 5.79 -18.03 10.54
N PHE A 32 5.11 -18.69 11.45
CA PHE A 32 5.08 -18.34 12.88
C PHE A 32 4.97 -19.60 13.74
N ALA A 33 5.18 -19.48 15.05
CA ALA A 33 4.99 -20.59 15.99
C ALA A 33 3.54 -21.09 15.96
N CYS A 34 3.32 -22.41 15.99
CA CYS A 34 1.98 -22.97 15.99
C CYS A 34 1.18 -22.46 17.21
N PRO A 35 -0.07 -22.00 17.05
CA PRO A 35 -0.87 -21.44 18.15
C PRO A 35 -1.42 -22.50 19.11
N ARG A 36 -1.08 -23.78 18.91
CA ARG A 36 -1.46 -24.87 19.84
C ARG A 36 -0.38 -25.02 20.91
N PRO A 37 -0.71 -24.96 22.22
CA PRO A 37 0.27 -25.07 23.30
C PRO A 37 1.08 -26.37 23.31
N ASP A 38 0.48 -27.45 22.80
CA ASP A 38 1.05 -28.79 22.74
C ASP A 38 1.79 -29.08 21.41
N CYS A 39 2.08 -28.05 20.61
CA CYS A 39 2.74 -28.19 19.32
C CYS A 39 3.87 -27.18 19.14
N ASP A 40 5.09 -27.69 19.09
CA ASP A 40 6.36 -27.01 18.78
C ASP A 40 6.61 -26.79 17.27
N GLY A 41 5.63 -27.11 16.42
CA GLY A 41 5.73 -26.91 14.97
C GLY A 41 5.60 -25.43 14.56
N LYS A 42 5.96 -25.11 13.30
CA LYS A 42 5.66 -23.82 12.67
C LYS A 42 4.35 -23.90 11.89
N ALA A 43 3.50 -22.88 12.02
CA ALA A 43 2.35 -22.65 11.15
C ALA A 43 2.73 -21.67 10.04
N ALA A 44 1.96 -21.68 8.95
CA ALA A 44 2.08 -20.71 7.86
C ALA A 44 0.71 -20.10 7.58
N ILE A 45 0.64 -18.77 7.44
CA ILE A 45 -0.55 -18.01 7.04
C ILE A 45 -0.30 -17.30 5.72
N LYS A 46 -1.27 -17.35 4.81
CA LYS A 46 -1.12 -16.74 3.50
C LYS A 46 -1.30 -15.23 3.55
N GLU A 47 -0.33 -14.47 3.06
CA GLU A 47 -0.30 -13.01 3.14
C GLU A 47 -1.11 -12.33 2.02
N TYR A 48 -1.20 -12.96 0.84
CA TYR A 48 -1.88 -12.40 -0.33
C TYR A 48 -2.57 -13.47 -1.20
N GLY A 49 -3.46 -13.02 -2.09
CA GLY A 49 -4.16 -13.86 -3.06
C GLY A 49 -5.30 -14.72 -2.47
N ASP A 50 -5.70 -15.75 -3.22
CA ASP A 50 -6.78 -16.64 -2.78
C ASP A 50 -6.39 -17.39 -1.51
N LYS A 51 -7.31 -17.45 -0.54
CA LYS A 51 -7.05 -17.99 0.82
C LYS A 51 -6.12 -17.11 1.68
N LYS A 52 -5.98 -15.81 1.38
CA LYS A 52 -5.38 -14.82 2.30
C LYS A 52 -5.96 -14.97 3.71
N ASN A 53 -5.12 -14.76 4.71
CA ASN A 53 -5.46 -14.85 6.12
C ASN A 53 -5.95 -16.23 6.59
N LEU A 54 -5.75 -17.29 5.81
CA LEU A 54 -5.90 -18.67 6.27
C LEU A 54 -4.53 -19.23 6.68
N TYR A 55 -4.48 -19.83 7.88
CA TYR A 55 -3.29 -20.48 8.41
C TYR A 55 -3.45 -21.99 8.50
N TYR A 56 -2.33 -22.68 8.41
CA TYR A 56 -2.23 -24.12 8.59
C TYR A 56 -0.90 -24.50 9.22
N CYS A 57 -0.95 -25.43 10.19
CA CYS A 57 0.23 -26.07 10.75
C CYS A 57 0.37 -27.51 10.21
N PRO A 58 1.45 -27.85 9.48
CA PRO A 58 1.63 -29.19 8.92
C PRO A 58 1.88 -30.27 9.98
N LYS A 59 2.38 -29.90 11.17
CA LYS A 59 2.71 -30.84 12.26
C LYS A 59 1.46 -31.38 12.96
N CYS A 60 0.66 -30.49 13.56
CA CYS A 60 -0.55 -30.88 14.30
C CYS A 60 -1.85 -30.78 13.50
N LYS A 61 -1.77 -30.40 12.21
CA LYS A 61 -2.91 -30.19 11.30
C LYS A 61 -3.90 -29.10 11.73
N SER A 62 -3.55 -28.31 12.75
CA SER A 62 -4.35 -27.16 13.17
C SER A 62 -4.45 -26.14 12.04
N SER A 63 -5.65 -25.65 11.78
CA SER A 63 -5.93 -24.65 10.77
C SER A 63 -6.95 -23.64 11.27
N GLY A 64 -6.98 -22.48 10.63
CA GLY A 64 -8.00 -21.47 10.88
C GLY A 64 -7.74 -20.24 10.04
N HIS A 65 -8.38 -19.14 10.42
CA HIS A 65 -8.16 -17.83 9.82
C HIS A 65 -7.65 -16.83 10.85
N ILE A 66 -7.21 -15.65 10.39
CA ILE A 66 -6.59 -14.62 11.24
C ILE A 66 -7.48 -14.24 12.43
N ILE A 67 -8.80 -14.07 12.26
CA ILE A 67 -9.71 -13.78 13.39
C ILE A 67 -9.69 -14.91 14.44
N CYS A 68 -9.75 -16.17 14.03
CA CYS A 68 -9.62 -17.32 14.96
C CYS A 68 -8.26 -17.34 15.67
N LEU A 69 -7.20 -16.94 14.97
CA LEU A 69 -5.88 -16.83 15.57
C LEU A 69 -5.87 -15.73 16.65
N THR A 70 -6.43 -14.55 16.35
CA THR A 70 -6.58 -13.44 17.29
C THR A 70 -7.39 -13.83 18.51
N MET A 71 -8.51 -14.54 18.36
CA MET A 71 -9.31 -15.06 19.47
C MET A 71 -8.45 -15.90 20.43
N LYS A 72 -7.66 -16.83 19.89
CA LYS A 72 -6.81 -17.73 20.69
C LYS A 72 -5.67 -16.97 21.39
N VAL A 73 -4.98 -16.10 20.66
CA VAL A 73 -3.79 -15.39 21.17
C VAL A 73 -4.18 -14.30 22.18
N LYS A 74 -5.32 -13.64 22.01
CA LYS A 74 -5.77 -12.54 22.88
C LYS A 74 -6.86 -12.93 23.89
N GLY A 75 -7.36 -14.16 23.84
CA GLY A 75 -8.47 -14.61 24.71
C GLY A 75 -9.78 -13.86 24.45
N LEU A 76 -10.06 -13.50 23.19
CA LEU A 76 -11.21 -12.70 22.80
C LEU A 76 -12.36 -13.53 22.23
N GLY A 77 -13.59 -13.06 22.42
CA GLY A 77 -14.75 -13.56 21.67
C GLY A 77 -14.67 -13.19 20.19
N TRP A 78 -15.45 -13.86 19.34
CA TRP A 78 -15.41 -13.67 17.89
C TRP A 78 -15.63 -12.20 17.47
N LYS A 79 -16.67 -11.57 18.03
CA LYS A 79 -17.02 -10.18 17.71
C LYS A 79 -15.88 -9.23 18.10
N ASP A 80 -15.34 -9.38 19.31
CA ASP A 80 -14.26 -8.53 19.80
C ASP A 80 -12.95 -8.75 19.04
N ALA A 81 -12.63 -9.98 18.65
CA ALA A 81 -11.47 -10.29 17.83
C ALA A 81 -11.59 -9.71 16.41
N ASN A 82 -12.78 -9.79 15.82
CA ASN A 82 -13.08 -9.20 14.53
C ASN A 82 -12.98 -7.67 14.59
N ASP A 83 -13.60 -7.04 15.60
CA ASP A 83 -13.55 -5.59 15.80
C ASP A 83 -12.13 -5.12 16.16
N PHE A 84 -11.34 -5.92 16.88
CA PHE A 84 -9.94 -5.63 17.20
C PHE A 84 -9.07 -5.58 15.94
N LEU A 85 -9.21 -6.56 15.05
CA LEU A 85 -8.50 -6.58 13.77
C LEU A 85 -9.00 -5.47 12.84
N LEU A 86 -10.32 -5.24 12.78
CA LEU A 86 -10.90 -4.18 11.98
C LEU A 86 -10.51 -2.80 12.50
N LYS A 87 -10.47 -2.53 13.81
CA LYS A 87 -10.00 -1.25 14.36
C LYS A 87 -8.52 -0.98 14.11
N ALA A 88 -7.70 -2.02 13.97
CA ALA A 88 -6.31 -1.87 13.57
C ALA A 88 -6.13 -1.72 12.05
N HIS A 89 -7.07 -2.25 11.27
CA HIS A 89 -7.12 -2.11 9.83
C HIS A 89 -7.72 -0.76 9.40
N SER A 90 -8.88 -0.39 9.96
CA SER A 90 -9.39 0.97 10.13
C SER A 90 -8.51 1.73 11.10
N SER A 91 -7.24 1.92 10.76
CA SER A 91 -6.49 3.01 11.36
C SER A 91 -7.40 4.24 11.27
N ASN A 92 -7.70 4.85 12.42
CA ASN A 92 -8.10 6.25 12.48
C ASN A 92 -6.94 7.15 12.00
N ALA A 93 -6.20 6.71 10.97
CA ALA A 93 -5.25 7.51 10.25
C ALA A 93 -6.11 8.61 9.64
N LYS A 94 -6.03 9.77 10.29
CA LYS A 94 -6.64 10.97 9.76
C LYS A 94 -5.73 11.47 8.65
N ARG A 95 -6.34 12.02 7.61
CA ARG A 95 -5.58 12.81 6.65
C ARG A 95 -4.82 13.89 7.42
N ILE A 96 -3.57 14.09 7.04
CA ILE A 96 -2.73 15.16 7.54
C ILE A 96 -3.43 16.49 7.23
N THR A 97 -3.61 17.31 8.27
CA THR A 97 -4.34 18.59 8.18
C THR A 97 -3.44 19.82 8.20
N GLN A 98 -2.12 19.62 8.34
CA GLN A 98 -1.13 20.68 8.37
C GLN A 98 -0.08 20.40 7.31
N GLU A 99 0.39 21.47 6.66
CA GLU A 99 1.43 21.36 5.65
C GLU A 99 2.74 20.83 6.27
N LEU A 100 3.47 20.04 5.50
CA LEU A 100 4.77 19.53 5.89
C LEU A 100 5.77 20.69 6.00
N ASN A 101 6.22 20.97 7.22
CA ASN A 101 7.19 22.04 7.48
C ASN A 101 8.65 21.68 7.11
N ILE A 102 8.91 20.46 6.67
CA ILE A 102 10.25 19.99 6.28
C ILE A 102 10.37 20.06 4.76
N ASN A 103 11.38 20.76 4.27
CA ASN A 103 11.78 20.76 2.86
C ASN A 103 13.19 20.20 2.73
N TYR A 104 13.36 19.17 1.91
CA TYR A 104 14.68 18.61 1.62
C TYR A 104 15.30 19.31 0.41
N GLU A 105 16.61 19.53 0.45
CA GLU A 105 17.40 19.80 -0.75
C GLU A 105 17.54 18.47 -1.52
N LEU A 106 16.88 18.38 -2.67
CA LEU A 106 16.79 17.17 -3.50
C LEU A 106 17.71 17.27 -4.71
N PHE A 107 18.48 16.22 -4.98
CA PHE A 107 19.36 16.15 -6.15
C PHE A 107 18.94 15.05 -7.09
N TYR A 108 19.14 15.34 -8.37
CA TYR A 108 19.11 14.37 -9.43
C TYR A 108 20.42 13.55 -9.44
N ASN A 109 20.34 12.26 -9.77
CA ASN A 109 21.50 11.38 -9.84
C ASN A 109 21.33 10.30 -10.92
N ASP A 110 22.39 9.52 -11.15
CA ASP A 110 22.40 8.46 -12.17
C ASP A 110 21.35 7.37 -11.92
N PHE A 111 20.95 7.13 -10.66
CA PHE A 111 19.89 6.18 -10.37
C PHE A 111 18.55 6.66 -10.94
N ILE A 112 18.18 7.92 -10.72
CA ILE A 112 16.94 8.48 -11.25
C ILE A 112 17.01 8.53 -12.78
N LYS A 113 18.15 8.93 -13.35
CA LYS A 113 18.40 8.90 -14.79
C LYS A 113 18.19 7.50 -15.38
N SER A 114 18.65 6.46 -14.68
CA SER A 114 18.46 5.06 -15.12
C SER A 114 17.01 4.60 -15.11
N LYS A 115 16.11 5.34 -14.44
CA LYS A 115 14.65 5.15 -14.50
C LYS A 115 14.00 5.90 -15.66
N GLY A 116 14.79 6.59 -16.49
CA GLY A 116 14.32 7.31 -17.66
C GLY A 116 13.55 8.59 -17.32
N ILE A 117 13.85 9.21 -16.18
CA ILE A 117 13.23 10.46 -15.71
C ILE A 117 14.27 11.57 -15.84
N GLU A 118 13.92 12.70 -16.45
CA GLU A 118 14.81 13.84 -16.61
C GLU A 118 14.85 14.76 -15.37
N GLU A 119 15.95 15.50 -15.23
CA GLU A 119 16.15 16.40 -14.09
C GLU A 119 15.07 17.48 -13.97
N GLU A 120 14.57 17.98 -15.09
CA GLU A 120 13.53 19.03 -15.10
C GLU A 120 12.21 18.51 -14.53
N MET A 121 11.84 17.28 -14.87
CA MET A 121 10.67 16.61 -14.29
C MET A 121 10.84 16.38 -12.79
N CYS A 122 12.05 16.02 -12.37
CA CYS A 122 12.37 15.90 -10.94
C CYS A 122 12.18 17.22 -10.19
N LYS A 123 12.56 18.36 -10.76
CA LYS A 123 12.31 19.68 -10.16
C LYS A 123 10.82 19.99 -10.08
N LEU A 124 10.09 19.76 -11.16
CA LEU A 124 8.65 20.02 -11.25
C LEU A 124 7.85 19.24 -10.20
N LEU A 125 8.16 17.95 -10.04
CA LEU A 125 7.44 17.06 -9.13
C LEU A 125 8.07 16.94 -7.74
N GLU A 126 9.13 17.70 -7.47
CA GLU A 126 9.95 17.62 -6.26
C GLU A 126 10.36 16.17 -5.92
N VAL A 127 10.99 15.52 -6.90
CA VAL A 127 11.55 14.18 -6.81
C VAL A 127 13.07 14.27 -6.80
N GLY A 128 13.72 13.54 -5.90
CA GLY A 128 15.18 13.48 -5.90
C GLY A 128 15.76 12.80 -4.67
N VAL A 129 17.08 12.75 -4.58
CA VAL A 129 17.78 12.20 -3.41
C VAL A 129 18.04 13.32 -2.41
N PRO A 130 17.61 13.19 -1.14
CA PRO A 130 17.80 14.24 -0.15
C PRO A 130 19.26 14.31 0.35
N LYS A 131 19.75 15.54 0.60
CA LYS A 131 21.10 15.76 1.17
C LYS A 131 21.18 15.36 2.63
N GLY A 132 22.34 14.84 3.01
CA GLY A 132 22.71 14.68 4.41
C GLY A 132 22.03 13.51 5.12
N LYS A 133 22.13 13.51 6.45
CA LYS A 133 21.62 12.44 7.32
C LYS A 133 20.14 12.65 7.63
N THR A 134 19.28 12.38 6.64
CA THR A 134 17.82 12.42 6.79
C THR A 134 17.25 11.01 6.97
N MET A 135 16.00 10.91 7.41
CA MET A 135 15.24 9.63 7.44
C MET A 135 15.21 8.95 6.06
N LEU A 136 15.26 9.75 4.99
CA LEU A 136 15.20 9.29 3.60
C LEU A 136 16.59 9.07 2.98
N ALA A 137 17.68 9.14 3.74
CA ALA A 137 19.02 8.90 3.23
C ALA A 137 19.13 7.57 2.47
N GLY A 138 19.74 7.61 1.27
CA GLY A 138 19.85 6.45 0.37
C GLY A 138 18.57 6.08 -0.37
N SER A 139 17.58 6.97 -0.42
CA SER A 139 16.29 6.79 -1.09
C SER A 139 16.05 7.90 -2.10
N VAL A 140 15.29 7.62 -3.15
CA VAL A 140 14.65 8.67 -3.97
C VAL A 140 13.39 9.11 -3.23
N ALA A 141 13.31 10.38 -2.85
CA ALA A 141 12.17 10.98 -2.20
C ALA A 141 11.23 11.59 -3.25
N PHE A 142 9.93 11.46 -3.02
CA PHE A 142 8.85 12.01 -3.81
C PHE A 142 7.99 12.88 -2.90
N ALA A 143 7.83 14.16 -3.21
CA ALA A 143 6.92 15.03 -2.47
C ALA A 143 5.47 14.57 -2.68
N VAL A 144 4.76 14.29 -1.58
CA VAL A 144 3.36 13.87 -1.63
C VAL A 144 2.48 15.04 -1.28
N ARG A 145 1.47 15.28 -2.12
CA ARG A 145 0.46 16.32 -1.93
C ARG A 145 -0.91 15.69 -1.72
N ASP A 146 -1.75 16.33 -0.93
CA ASP A 146 -3.16 15.96 -0.83
C ASP A 146 -3.93 16.41 -2.08
N ALA A 147 -5.23 16.10 -2.15
CA ALA A 147 -6.08 16.47 -3.28
C ALA A 147 -6.23 18.00 -3.49
N LYS A 148 -5.84 18.82 -2.52
CA LYS A 148 -5.87 20.29 -2.59
C LYS A 148 -4.50 20.88 -2.94
N GLY A 149 -3.49 20.04 -3.15
CA GLY A 149 -2.13 20.46 -3.47
C GLY A 149 -1.25 20.75 -2.25
N MET A 150 -1.75 20.62 -1.02
CA MET A 150 -0.95 20.82 0.19
C MET A 150 0.09 19.71 0.31
N LYS A 151 1.37 20.04 0.51
CA LYS A 151 2.42 19.05 0.75
C LYS A 151 2.21 18.40 2.11
N VAL A 152 2.00 17.08 2.15
CA VAL A 152 1.67 16.34 3.38
C VAL A 152 2.80 15.43 3.84
N ALA A 153 3.66 14.96 2.94
CA ALA A 153 4.74 14.04 3.28
C ALA A 153 5.81 14.01 2.18
N TYR A 154 6.91 13.32 2.49
CA TYR A 154 7.75 12.70 1.48
C TYR A 154 7.58 11.18 1.55
N TYR A 155 7.44 10.55 0.39
CA TYR A 155 7.50 9.10 0.24
C TYR A 155 8.84 8.75 -0.39
N GLY A 156 9.62 7.86 0.23
CA GLY A 156 10.93 7.46 -0.24
C GLY A 156 10.95 6.04 -0.76
N ILE A 157 11.76 5.78 -1.79
CA ILE A 157 12.07 4.44 -2.27
C ILE A 157 13.58 4.21 -2.16
N LYS A 158 14.00 3.24 -1.35
CA LYS A 158 15.43 2.89 -1.18
C LYS A 158 16.04 2.49 -2.52
N MET A 159 17.16 3.12 -2.88
CA MET A 159 17.85 2.81 -4.14
C MET A 159 18.47 1.40 -4.13
N LYS A 160 18.77 0.85 -2.95
CA LYS A 160 19.41 -0.46 -2.79
C LYS A 160 18.46 -1.63 -3.09
N ASP A 161 17.26 -1.59 -2.55
CA ASP A 161 16.34 -2.74 -2.51
C ASP A 161 14.89 -2.39 -2.87
N GLY A 162 14.61 -1.13 -3.26
CA GLY A 162 13.28 -0.68 -3.65
C GLY A 162 12.29 -0.57 -2.49
N LYS A 163 12.72 -0.76 -1.24
CA LYS A 163 11.80 -0.70 -0.09
C LYS A 163 11.29 0.72 0.17
N PRO A 164 10.01 0.88 0.51
CA PRO A 164 9.45 2.18 0.82
C PRO A 164 9.89 2.69 2.19
N VAL A 165 10.02 4.01 2.32
CA VAL A 165 10.39 4.72 3.55
C VAL A 165 9.58 6.00 3.65
N PHE A 166 8.84 6.18 4.73
CA PHE A 166 8.06 7.41 4.98
C PHE A 166 7.86 7.57 6.48
N HIS A 167 7.48 8.79 6.89
CA HIS A 167 7.24 9.07 8.31
C HIS A 167 5.97 8.35 8.78
N SER A 168 5.94 7.89 10.04
CA SER A 168 4.83 7.10 10.60
C SER A 168 3.49 7.84 10.64
N SER A 169 3.50 9.18 10.56
CA SER A 169 2.28 9.99 10.45
C SER A 169 1.64 9.95 9.06
N PHE A 170 2.36 9.51 8.03
CA PHE A 170 1.85 9.40 6.68
C PHE A 170 1.29 7.99 6.46
N ASN A 171 0.03 7.91 6.03
CA ASN A 171 -0.59 6.67 5.59
C ASN A 171 -0.83 6.72 4.07
N PRO A 172 -0.07 5.96 3.26
CA PRO A 172 -0.22 5.91 1.81
C PRO A 172 -1.63 5.54 1.34
N GLU A 173 -2.38 4.75 2.13
CA GLU A 173 -3.75 4.36 1.79
C GLU A 173 -4.72 5.54 1.70
N LEU A 174 -4.39 6.71 2.25
CA LEU A 174 -5.31 7.86 2.25
C LEU A 174 -5.12 8.81 1.05
N TYR A 175 -4.13 8.52 0.20
CA TYR A 175 -3.66 9.42 -0.84
C TYR A 175 -3.48 8.67 -2.16
N LEU A 176 -3.42 9.45 -3.24
CA LEU A 176 -2.88 9.04 -4.53
C LEU A 176 -1.82 10.08 -4.91
N TYR A 177 -0.64 9.61 -5.29
CA TYR A 177 0.41 10.50 -5.79
C TYR A 177 -0.06 11.22 -7.05
N ASN A 178 0.31 12.49 -7.19
CA ASN A 178 -0.04 13.38 -8.31
C ASN A 178 -1.56 13.66 -8.52
N PHE A 179 -2.43 13.25 -7.60
CA PHE A 179 -3.88 13.43 -7.76
C PHE A 179 -4.31 14.91 -7.86
N CYS A 180 -3.63 15.83 -7.17
CA CYS A 180 -3.98 17.26 -7.23
C CYS A 180 -3.77 17.93 -8.59
N ASN A 181 -3.06 17.27 -9.51
CA ASN A 181 -2.68 17.82 -10.81
C ASN A 181 -3.51 17.26 -11.96
N ILE A 182 -4.56 16.48 -11.67
CA ILE A 182 -5.39 15.86 -12.71
C ILE A 182 -6.50 16.79 -13.18
N ASP A 183 -6.70 16.80 -14.49
CA ASP A 183 -7.90 17.23 -15.18
C ASP A 183 -8.85 16.04 -15.29
N PHE A 184 -9.98 16.13 -14.59
CA PHE A 184 -11.00 15.07 -14.51
C PHE A 184 -11.74 14.84 -15.83
N SER A 185 -11.62 15.73 -16.81
CA SER A 185 -12.25 15.60 -18.12
C SER A 185 -11.48 14.71 -19.10
N GLU A 186 -10.26 14.34 -18.75
CA GLU A 186 -9.33 13.60 -19.60
C GLU A 186 -8.97 12.24 -18.98
N PRO A 187 -8.57 11.22 -19.77
CA PRO A 187 -8.21 9.91 -19.23
C PRO A 187 -7.04 9.97 -18.25
N VAL A 188 -7.19 9.33 -17.10
CA VAL A 188 -6.14 9.24 -16.08
C VAL A 188 -5.59 7.83 -16.02
N TYR A 189 -4.27 7.72 -16.14
CA TYR A 189 -3.54 6.48 -15.98
C TYR A 189 -3.30 6.20 -14.49
N PHE A 190 -3.48 4.95 -14.09
CA PHE A 190 -3.23 4.48 -12.75
C PHE A 190 -2.09 3.45 -12.77
N THR A 191 -1.14 3.56 -11.84
CA THR A 191 -0.05 2.59 -11.65
C THR A 191 0.20 2.36 -10.16
N ASN A 192 0.83 1.25 -9.80
CA ASN A 192 1.37 1.04 -8.45
C ASN A 192 2.85 1.41 -8.34
N ASP A 193 3.55 1.61 -9.46
CA ASP A 193 4.96 1.99 -9.46
C ASP A 193 5.13 3.52 -9.54
N MET A 194 5.82 4.10 -8.53
CA MET A 194 6.10 5.53 -8.45
C MET A 194 6.97 6.06 -9.59
N PHE A 195 8.00 5.33 -10.00
CA PHE A 195 8.85 5.73 -11.12
C PHE A 195 8.08 5.66 -12.44
N ARG A 196 7.28 4.61 -12.64
CA ARG A 196 6.38 4.52 -13.81
C ARG A 196 5.38 5.68 -13.83
N CYS A 197 4.89 6.11 -12.66
CA CYS A 197 4.00 7.26 -12.56
C CYS A 197 4.67 8.54 -13.07
N VAL A 198 5.86 8.84 -12.55
CA VAL A 198 6.63 10.02 -12.96
C VAL A 198 6.99 9.96 -14.44
N TYR A 199 7.44 8.80 -14.93
CA TYR A 199 7.73 8.59 -16.34
C TYR A 199 6.51 8.85 -17.25
N ASN A 200 5.31 8.40 -16.86
CA ASN A 200 4.10 8.67 -17.66
C ASN A 200 3.74 10.17 -17.65
N ILE A 201 3.90 10.85 -16.50
CA ILE A 201 3.70 12.31 -16.39
C ILE A 201 4.63 13.04 -17.34
N GLU A 202 5.91 12.66 -17.36
CA GLU A 202 6.91 13.23 -18.27
C GLU A 202 6.57 13.04 -19.75
N ASN A 203 5.92 11.92 -20.08
CA ASN A 203 5.48 11.61 -21.44
C ASN A 203 4.07 12.16 -21.75
N GLY A 204 3.63 13.20 -21.02
CA GLY A 204 2.39 13.93 -21.29
C GLY A 204 1.11 13.21 -20.89
N ARG A 205 1.20 12.13 -20.09
CA ARG A 205 0.03 11.42 -19.59
C ARG A 205 -0.29 11.85 -18.17
N GLN A 206 -1.57 12.07 -17.89
CA GLN A 206 -2.03 12.23 -16.53
C GLN A 206 -1.92 10.89 -15.81
N CYS A 207 -1.08 10.81 -14.76
CA CYS A 207 -0.86 9.56 -14.06
C CYS A 207 -0.90 9.74 -12.55
N VAL A 208 -1.52 8.78 -11.85
CA VAL A 208 -1.57 8.70 -10.40
C VAL A 208 -1.03 7.36 -9.90
N CYS A 209 -0.51 7.35 -8.67
CA CYS A 209 0.06 6.15 -8.06
C CYS A 209 -0.45 5.89 -6.64
N ASN A 210 -0.67 4.62 -6.31
CA ASN A 210 -1.08 4.17 -4.97
C ASN A 210 0.10 3.73 -4.08
N PHE A 211 1.32 4.20 -4.36
CA PHE A 211 2.51 3.96 -3.53
C PHE A 211 2.90 2.48 -3.40
N GLY A 212 2.79 1.70 -4.47
CA GLY A 212 3.19 0.29 -4.48
C GLY A 212 2.23 -0.66 -3.77
N LEU A 213 1.06 -0.19 -3.33
CA LEU A 213 0.09 -1.04 -2.67
C LEU A 213 -0.49 -2.06 -3.68
N PRO A 214 -0.62 -3.35 -3.31
CA PRO A 214 -1.18 -4.38 -4.21
C PRO A 214 -2.72 -4.36 -4.25
N TYR A 215 -3.34 -3.30 -3.74
CA TYR A 215 -4.78 -3.10 -3.65
C TYR A 215 -5.11 -1.59 -3.63
N LEU A 216 -6.38 -1.23 -3.81
CA LEU A 216 -6.90 0.12 -3.57
C LEU A 216 -7.62 0.18 -2.21
N SER A 217 -7.32 1.18 -1.40
CA SER A 217 -8.09 1.45 -0.17
C SER A 217 -9.45 2.07 -0.51
N ASP A 218 -10.37 2.11 0.46
CA ASP A 218 -11.64 2.83 0.29
C ASP A 218 -11.43 4.33 0.00
N ALA A 219 -10.47 4.98 0.67
CA ALA A 219 -10.15 6.38 0.44
C ALA A 219 -9.56 6.64 -0.96
N GLN A 220 -8.76 5.70 -1.49
CA GLN A 220 -8.25 5.79 -2.86
C GLN A 220 -9.37 5.56 -3.88
N LEU A 221 -10.27 4.62 -3.62
CA LEU A 221 -11.44 4.39 -4.46
C LEU A 221 -12.35 5.62 -4.51
N GLU A 222 -12.56 6.31 -3.39
CA GLU A 222 -13.30 7.59 -3.33
C GLU A 222 -12.65 8.68 -4.18
N LEU A 223 -11.31 8.75 -4.20
CA LEU A 223 -10.57 9.67 -5.06
C LEU A 223 -10.75 9.28 -6.54
N LEU A 224 -10.57 8.01 -6.88
CA LEU A 224 -10.72 7.51 -8.25
C LEU A 224 -12.16 7.62 -8.78
N HIS A 225 -13.19 7.58 -7.93
CA HIS A 225 -14.60 7.75 -8.36
C HIS A 225 -14.88 9.10 -8.99
N GLN A 226 -14.04 10.10 -8.73
CA GLN A 226 -14.16 11.43 -9.33
C GLN A 226 -13.66 11.44 -10.79
N ILE A 227 -12.96 10.38 -11.22
CA ILE A 227 -12.39 10.25 -12.55
C ILE A 227 -13.35 9.45 -13.42
N GLU A 228 -13.66 9.95 -14.61
CA GLU A 228 -14.57 9.29 -15.54
C GLU A 228 -13.92 8.08 -16.24
N HIS A 229 -12.68 8.24 -16.70
CA HIS A 229 -11.95 7.23 -17.46
C HIS A 229 -10.60 6.89 -16.82
N ILE A 230 -10.46 5.65 -16.35
CA ILE A 230 -9.23 5.14 -15.71
C ILE A 230 -8.56 4.09 -16.61
N VAL A 231 -7.26 4.25 -16.86
CA VAL A 231 -6.44 3.26 -17.57
C VAL A 231 -5.41 2.66 -16.59
N LEU A 232 -5.56 1.39 -16.25
CA LEU A 232 -4.69 0.71 -15.29
C LEU A 232 -3.46 0.12 -15.97
N LEU A 233 -2.29 0.62 -15.56
CA LEU A 233 -0.95 0.22 -15.94
C LEU A 233 -0.29 -0.55 -14.79
N VAL A 234 -0.71 -1.80 -14.58
CA VAL A 234 -0.28 -2.63 -13.44
C VAL A 234 0.26 -3.98 -13.91
N ASP A 235 1.03 -4.65 -13.06
CA ASP A 235 1.51 -5.99 -13.34
C ASP A 235 0.34 -6.97 -13.51
N GLU A 236 0.54 -8.01 -14.34
CA GLU A 236 -0.48 -9.04 -14.64
C GLU A 236 -1.07 -9.67 -13.37
N SER A 237 -0.23 -9.85 -12.34
CA SER A 237 -0.65 -10.39 -11.05
C SER A 237 -1.70 -9.55 -10.31
N LEU A 238 -1.80 -8.26 -10.63
CA LEU A 238 -2.73 -7.30 -10.03
C LEU A 238 -3.98 -7.05 -10.87
N VAL A 239 -4.00 -7.46 -12.15
CA VAL A 239 -5.14 -7.23 -13.05
C VAL A 239 -6.43 -7.81 -12.48
N LYS A 240 -6.46 -9.12 -12.20
CA LYS A 240 -7.64 -9.80 -11.67
C LYS A 240 -8.13 -9.24 -10.32
N PRO A 241 -7.29 -9.08 -9.28
CA PRO A 241 -7.77 -8.57 -8.00
C PRO A 241 -8.27 -7.13 -8.09
N LEU A 242 -7.61 -6.25 -8.87
CA LEU A 242 -8.07 -4.87 -9.06
C LEU A 242 -9.36 -4.80 -9.89
N ALA A 243 -9.50 -5.62 -10.94
CA ALA A 243 -10.73 -5.66 -11.74
C ALA A 243 -11.95 -6.03 -10.88
N ILE A 244 -11.80 -7.03 -10.01
CA ILE A 244 -12.84 -7.42 -9.05
C ILE A 244 -13.15 -6.26 -8.12
N GLN A 245 -12.13 -5.64 -7.53
CA GLN A 245 -12.32 -4.53 -6.59
C GLN A 245 -13.02 -3.33 -7.24
N MET A 246 -12.62 -2.96 -8.46
CA MET A 246 -13.23 -1.86 -9.20
C MET A 246 -14.69 -2.16 -9.59
N ALA A 247 -14.97 -3.39 -10.02
CA ALA A 247 -16.33 -3.82 -10.35
C ALA A 247 -17.25 -3.86 -9.11
N GLU A 248 -16.79 -4.43 -8.00
CA GLU A 248 -17.54 -4.49 -6.73
C GLU A 248 -17.86 -3.09 -6.19
N LYS A 249 -16.97 -2.13 -6.42
CA LYS A 249 -17.12 -0.74 -6.00
C LYS A 249 -17.85 0.13 -7.01
N LYS A 250 -18.32 -0.46 -8.12
CA LYS A 250 -19.06 0.24 -9.19
C LYS A 250 -18.32 1.49 -9.67
N MET A 251 -17.01 1.36 -9.87
CA MET A 251 -16.21 2.40 -10.52
C MET A 251 -16.83 2.78 -11.88
N ASN A 252 -16.52 4.00 -12.35
CA ASN A 252 -16.86 4.46 -13.70
C ASN A 252 -16.14 3.61 -14.76
N TYR A 253 -15.82 4.17 -15.91
CA TYR A 253 -15.11 3.44 -16.94
C TYR A 253 -13.66 3.12 -16.50
N PHE A 254 -13.28 1.84 -16.55
CA PHE A 254 -11.91 1.42 -16.36
C PHE A 254 -11.49 0.33 -17.35
N ARG A 255 -10.21 0.35 -17.74
CA ARG A 255 -9.59 -0.69 -18.57
C ARG A 255 -8.15 -0.95 -18.15
N PHE A 256 -7.61 -2.10 -18.52
CA PHE A 256 -6.20 -2.45 -18.31
C PHE A 256 -5.42 -2.34 -19.62
N GLU A 257 -4.14 -1.95 -19.53
CA GLU A 257 -3.17 -1.91 -20.63
C GLU A 257 -1.89 -2.70 -20.28
#